data_AF-X1J7T7-F1
#
_entry.id   AF-X1J7T7-F1
#
_cell.length_a   1.000
_cell.length_b   1.000
_cell.length_c   1.000
_cell.angle_alpha   90.00
_cell.angle_beta   90.00
_cell.angle_gamma   90.00
#
_symmetry.space_group_name_H-M   'P 1'
#
loop_
_entity.id
_entity.type
_entity.pdbx_description
1 polymer ?
#
loop_
_entity_poly.entity_id
_entity_poly.type
_entity_poly.pdbx_seq_one_letter_code
_entity_poly.pdbx_strand_id
1 'polypeptide(L)' 'METNVVVVGKVGGCLLKAVTTSDGKTRFESDCLDKESRDQLAAIFEEEAILRVTPKAFIEEIPGIEPVPEPTES' A
#
# COMPACT_ATOMS: atom_id res chain seq x y z
N MET A 1 16.88 15.50 -10.25
CA MET A 1 16.00 16.28 -9.35
C MET A 1 14.77 15.44 -9.10
N GLU A 2 14.41 15.26 -7.83
CA GLU A 2 13.15 14.63 -7.44
C GLU A 2 12.02 15.60 -7.74
N THR A 3 10.97 15.12 -8.41
CA THR A 3 9.88 15.98 -8.88
C THR A 3 8.66 15.89 -7.96
N ASN A 4 8.57 14.84 -7.15
CA ASN A 4 7.52 14.68 -6.15
C ASN A 4 7.97 13.74 -5.02
N VAL A 5 7.68 14.09 -3.77
CA VAL A 5 7.98 13.28 -2.59
C VAL A 5 6.72 13.20 -1.73
N VAL A 6 6.21 11.98 -1.51
CA VAL A 6 5.02 11.72 -0.69
C VAL A 6 5.39 10.80 0.46
N VAL A 7 5.07 11.19 1.69
CA VAL A 7 5.21 10.31 2.86
C VAL A 7 4.11 9.24 2.79
N VAL A 8 4.51 7.97 2.77
CA VAL A 8 3.58 6.84 2.62
C VAL A 8 3.40 6.05 3.92
N GLY A 9 4.25 6.24 4.91
CA GLY A 9 4.10 5.59 6.21
C GLY A 9 5.31 5.71 7.13
N LYS A 10 5.22 5.04 8.27
CA LYS A 10 6.30 4.93 9.26
C LYS A 10 6.43 3.48 9.70
N VAL A 11 7.65 2.97 9.73
CA VAL A 11 7.98 1.62 10.23
C VAL A 11 9.11 1.78 11.24
N GLY A 12 8.86 1.45 12.51
CA GLY A 12 9.81 1.71 13.60
C GLY A 12 10.21 3.20 13.64
N GLY A 13 11.51 3.46 13.70
CA GLY A 13 12.08 4.82 13.60
C GLY A 13 12.33 5.33 12.17
N CYS A 14 11.80 4.67 11.14
CA CYS A 14 11.97 5.06 9.74
C CYS A 14 10.69 5.64 9.12
N LEU A 15 10.84 6.72 8.37
CA LEU A 15 9.77 7.37 7.61
C LEU A 15 9.88 6.96 6.14
N LEU A 16 8.86 6.27 5.61
CA LEU A 16 8.83 5.79 4.23
C LEU A 16 8.25 6.85 3.30
N LYS A 17 8.86 7.00 2.13
CA LYS A 17 8.50 7.98 1.11
C LYS A 17 8.38 7.30 -0.24
N ALA A 18 7.39 7.70 -1.03
CA ALA A 18 7.38 7.47 -2.46
C ALA A 18 8.00 8.69 -3.14
N VAL A 19 9.07 8.47 -3.89
CA VAL A 19 9.82 9.52 -4.58
C VAL A 19 9.70 9.30 -6.08
N THR A 20 9.17 10.29 -6.79
CA THR A 20 9.12 10.30 -8.25
C THR A 20 10.35 11.02 -8.81
N THR A 21 11.10 10.30 -9.63
CA THR A 21 12.31 10.81 -10.30
C THR A 21 11.95 11.52 -11.60
N SER A 22 12.90 12.30 -12.14
CA SER A 22 12.69 13.10 -13.35
C SER A 22 12.39 12.27 -14.62
N ASP A 23 12.69 10.97 -14.61
CA ASP A 23 12.32 10.02 -15.66
C ASP A 23 10.89 9.44 -15.48
N GLY A 24 10.15 9.91 -14.48
CA GLY A 24 8.76 9.52 -14.20
C GLY A 24 8.60 8.24 -13.39
N LYS A 25 9.70 7.56 -13.02
CA LYS A 25 9.64 6.36 -12.17
C LYS A 25 9.41 6.74 -10.72
N THR A 26 8.71 5.89 -9.98
CA THR A 26 8.52 6.07 -8.53
C THR A 26 9.18 4.94 -7.78
N ARG A 27 9.98 5.29 -6.76
CA ARG A 27 10.66 4.34 -5.87
C ARG A 27 10.32 4.63 -4.41
N PHE A 28 10.39 3.61 -3.57
CA PHE A 28 10.30 3.79 -2.13
C PHE A 28 11.68 4.14 -1.56
N GLU A 29 11.72 5.18 -0.74
CA GLU A 29 12.88 5.59 0.04
C GLU A 29 12.51 5.66 1.52
N SER A 30 13.49 5.64 2.40
CA SER A 30 13.27 5.71 3.84
C SER A 30 14.29 6.62 4.54
N ASP A 31 13.82 7.51 5.39
CA ASP A 31 14.67 8.24 6.32
C ASP A 31 14.55 7.63 7.71
N CYS A 32 15.63 7.09 8.24
CA CYS A 32 15.67 6.47 9.57
C CYS A 32 16.36 7.38 10.58
N LEU A 33 15.82 7.43 11.80
CA LEU A 33 16.36 8.26 12.89
C LEU A 33 17.77 7.84 13.32
N ASP A 34 18.02 6.52 13.35
CA ASP A 34 19.28 5.94 13.79
C ASP A 34 19.57 4.62 13.07
N LYS A 35 20.78 4.09 13.32
CA LYS A 35 21.23 2.82 12.74
C LYS A 35 20.36 1.64 13.16
N GLU A 36 19.91 1.60 14.41
CA GLU A 36 19.07 0.51 14.91
C GLU A 36 17.75 0.44 14.14
N SER A 37 17.09 1.57 13.94
CA SER A 37 15.85 1.68 13.16
C SER A 37 16.04 1.21 11.72
N ARG A 38 17.17 1.59 11.09
CA ARG A 38 17.51 1.16 9.73
C ARG A 38 17.73 -0.35 9.66
N ASP A 39 18.49 -0.91 10.60
CA ASP A 39 18.82 -2.34 10.61
C ASP A 39 17.55 -3.18 10.87
N GLN A 40 16.62 -2.70 11.72
CA GLN A 40 15.30 -3.29 11.88
C GLN A 40 14.46 -3.25 10.59
N LEU A 41 14.43 -2.11 9.89
CA LEU A 41 13.71 -2.00 8.61
C LEU A 41 14.32 -2.95 7.56
N ALA A 42 15.64 -3.06 7.50
CA ALA A 42 16.32 -3.98 6.60
C ALA A 42 15.96 -5.44 6.90
N ALA A 43 15.95 -5.84 8.18
CA ALA A 43 15.57 -7.18 8.60
C ALA A 43 14.15 -7.56 8.14
N ILE A 44 13.18 -6.63 8.20
CA ILE A 44 11.81 -6.88 7.69
C ILE A 44 11.83 -7.25 6.20
N PHE A 45 12.66 -6.58 5.40
CA PHE A 45 12.78 -6.86 3.97
C PHE A 45 13.62 -8.11 3.66
N GLU A 46 14.56 -8.48 4.54
CA GLU A 46 15.32 -9.73 4.44
C GLU A 46 14.49 -10.97 4.80
N GLU A 47 13.58 -10.84 5.77
CA GLU A 47 12.68 -11.90 6.19
C GLU A 47 11.50 -12.06 5.21
N GLU A 48 10.48 -11.21 5.31
CA GLU A 48 9.33 -11.22 4.40
C GLU A 48 8.54 -9.90 4.50
N ALA A 49 8.47 -9.15 3.39
CA ALA A 49 7.65 -7.95 3.28
C ALA A 49 6.52 -8.17 2.26
N ILE A 50 5.27 -8.22 2.74
CA ILE A 50 4.09 -8.43 1.87
C ILE A 50 3.39 -7.09 1.61
N LEU A 51 3.50 -6.59 0.38
CA LEU A 51 2.70 -5.45 -0.08
C LEU A 51 1.36 -5.94 -0.64
N ARG A 52 0.28 -5.79 0.13
CA ARG A 52 -1.09 -6.08 -0.34
C ARG A 52 -1.75 -4.82 -0.87
N VAL A 53 -2.07 -4.81 -2.16
CA VAL A 53 -2.88 -3.76 -2.78
C VAL A 53 -4.30 -4.28 -2.92
N THR A 54 -5.19 -3.86 -2.03
CA THR A 54 -6.62 -4.15 -2.17
C THR A 54 -7.21 -3.07 -3.08
N PRO A 55 -7.64 -3.40 -4.31
CA PRO A 55 -8.40 -2.45 -5.10
C PRO A 55 -9.67 -2.10 -4.31
N LYS A 56 -10.00 -0.81 -4.22
CA LYS A 56 -11.33 -0.42 -3.77
C LYS A 56 -12.30 -1.00 -4.79
N ALA A 57 -12.96 -2.10 -4.46
CA ALA A 57 -14.05 -2.62 -5.25
C ALA A 57 -15.11 -1.52 -5.31
N PHE A 58 -15.25 -0.87 -6.47
CA PHE A 58 -16.46 -0.14 -6.77
C PHE A 58 -17.53 -1.22 -6.88
N ILE A 59 -18.27 -1.45 -5.79
CA ILE A 59 -19.61 -2.00 -5.90
C ILE A 59 -20.40 -0.84 -6.51
N GLU A 60 -20.34 -0.71 -7.83
CA GLU A 60 -21.43 -0.05 -8.53
C GLU A 60 -22.65 -0.93 -8.22
N GLU A 61 -23.56 -0.42 -7.39
CA GLU A 61 -24.90 -0.98 -7.31
C GLU A 61 -25.43 -0.96 -8.74
N ILE A 62 -25.47 -2.13 -9.38
CA ILE A 62 -26.08 -2.29 -10.69
C ILE A 62 -27.57 -2.00 -10.45
N PRO A 63 -28.14 -0.89 -10.95
CA PRO A 63 -29.54 -0.60 -10.72
C PRO A 63 -30.34 -1.66 -11.48
N GLY A 64 -31.05 -2.55 -10.76
CA GLY A 64 -32.01 -3.47 -11.38
C GLY A 64 -31.86 -4.97 -11.08
N ILE A 65 -31.02 -5.40 -10.13
CA ILE A 65 -31.13 -6.77 -9.61
C ILE A 65 -32.18 -6.78 -8.50
N GLU A 66 -33.44 -7.02 -8.88
CA GLU A 66 -34.45 -7.44 -7.90
C GLU A 66 -34.05 -8.82 -7.34
N PRO A 67 -34.06 -9.02 -6.01
CA PRO A 67 -33.75 -10.32 -5.44
C PRO A 67 -34.80 -11.33 -5.91
N VAL A 68 -34.35 -12.36 -6.64
CA VAL A 68 -35.19 -13.51 -6.99
C VAL A 68 -35.56 -14.22 -5.68
N PRO A 69 -36.86 -14.43 -5.38
CA PRO A 69 -37.27 -15.07 -4.15
C PRO A 69 -36.72 -16.50 -4.09
N GLU A 70 -36.23 -16.90 -2.91
CA GLU A 70 -35.73 -18.24 -2.63
C GLU A 70 -36.84 -19.28 -2.90
N PRO A 71 -36.54 -20.43 -3.53
CA PRO A 71 -37.55 -21.44 -3.79
C PRO A 71 -38.03 -22.01 -2.45
N THR A 72 -39.34 -21.95 -2.21
CA THR A 72 -39.95 -22.63 -1.08
C THR A 72 -39.97 -24.13 -1.38
N GLU A 73 -39.07 -24.90 -0.77
CA GLU A 73 -39.15 -26.36 -0.81
C GLU A 73 -40.48 -26.79 -0.15
N SER A 74 -41.26 -27.58 -0.89
CA SER A 74 -42.48 -28.27 -0.44
C SER A 74 -42.21 -29.74 -0.19
#